data_AF-A0AAN0LH72-F1
#
_entry.id   AF-A0AAN0LH72-F1
#
_cell.length_a   1.000
_cell.length_b   1.000
_cell.length_c   1.000
_cell.angle_alpha   90.00
_cell.angle_beta   90.00
_cell.angle_gamma   90.00
#
_symmetry.space_group_name_H-M   'P 1'
#
loop_
_entity.id
_entity.type
_entity.pdbx_description
1 polymer ?
#
loop_
_entity_poly.entity_id
_entity_poly.type
_entity_poly.pdbx_seq_one_letter_code
_entity_poly.pdbx_strand_id
1 'polypeptide(L)'
;MRTGPGTEYARIGTIPAGATVTIRGCLTGYSWCDVSFAGRRGWASSNYLQALYQNRRRPIIHVGPIIGLPIISRPRPPHWGHRPRPPHWGHRPRPPHHGRPPRPQPR
;
A
#
# COMPACT_ATOMS: atom_id res chain seq x y z
N MET A 1 -0.04 8.84 -5.68
CA MET A 1 -1.20 8.78 -4.77
C MET A 1 -1.88 7.41 -4.85
N ARG A 2 -2.57 7.01 -3.79
CA ARG A 2 -3.21 5.69 -3.64
C ARG A 2 -4.64 5.81 -3.09
N THR A 3 -5.41 4.74 -3.20
CA THR A 3 -6.80 4.66 -2.69
C THR A 3 -6.89 4.61 -1.17
N GLY A 4 -5.80 4.29 -0.47
CA GLY A 4 -5.72 4.28 0.98
C GLY A 4 -4.29 4.46 1.52
N PRO A 5 -4.16 4.60 2.85
CA PRO A 5 -2.89 4.87 3.52
C PRO A 5 -2.06 3.59 3.68
N GLY A 6 -1.28 3.26 2.65
CA GLY A 6 -0.43 2.06 2.64
C GLY A 6 0.04 1.70 1.24
N THR A 7 1.06 0.86 1.12
CA THR A 7 1.58 0.40 -0.18
C THR A 7 0.76 -0.74 -0.80
N GLU A 8 -0.09 -1.38 0.00
CA GLU A 8 -1.06 -2.41 -0.38
C GLU A 8 -2.28 -1.86 -1.12
N TYR A 9 -2.58 -0.56 -0.98
CA TYR A 9 -3.71 0.08 -1.66
C TYR A 9 -3.40 0.37 -3.12
N ALA A 10 -4.41 0.24 -3.98
CA ALA A 10 -4.29 0.51 -5.41
C ALA A 10 -3.78 1.94 -5.71
N ARG A 11 -2.96 2.07 -6.76
CA ARG A 11 -2.46 3.37 -7.23
C ARG A 11 -3.55 4.10 -8.02
N ILE A 12 -3.89 5.33 -7.63
CA ILE A 12 -4.79 6.19 -8.42
C ILE A 12 -3.99 6.93 -9.51
N GLY A 13 -2.75 7.31 -9.20
CA GLY A 13 -1.88 8.02 -10.15
C GLY A 13 -0.55 8.44 -9.53
N THR A 14 0.29 9.07 -10.35
CA THR A 14 1.60 9.61 -9.93
C THR A 14 1.50 11.12 -9.80
N ILE A 15 2.08 11.67 -8.74
CA ILE A 15 2.23 13.11 -8.55
C ILE A 15 3.68 13.42 -8.95
N PRO A 16 3.92 14.25 -9.99
CA PRO A 16 5.28 14.63 -10.37
C PRO A 16 6.00 15.36 -9.24
N ALA A 17 7.33 15.25 -9.19
CA ALA A 17 8.13 16.03 -8.25
C ALA A 17 7.95 17.54 -8.51
N GLY A 18 7.84 18.34 -7.44
CA GLY A 18 7.61 19.78 -7.52
C GLY A 18 6.15 20.17 -7.80
N ALA A 19 5.26 19.22 -8.10
CA ALA A 19 3.85 19.52 -8.28
C ALA A 19 3.19 19.96 -6.96
N THR A 20 2.33 20.99 -7.03
CA THR A 20 1.57 21.46 -5.87
C THR A 20 0.39 20.53 -5.58
N VAL A 21 0.19 20.22 -4.31
CA VAL A 21 -0.92 19.40 -3.81
C VAL A 21 -1.61 20.11 -2.66
N THR A 22 -2.90 19.84 -2.46
CA THR A 22 -3.62 20.30 -1.27
C THR A 22 -3.65 19.17 -0.26
N ILE A 23 -3.11 19.40 0.93
CA ILE A 23 -3.19 18.45 2.05
C ILE A 23 -4.42 18.79 2.87
N ARG A 24 -5.34 17.84 3.05
CA ARG A 24 -6.54 18.02 3.88
C ARG A 24 -6.33 17.61 5.34
N GLY A 25 -5.43 16.68 5.57
CA GLY A 25 -5.14 16.14 6.89
C GLY A 25 -4.29 14.88 6.77
N CYS A 26 -3.73 14.46 7.90
CA CYS A 26 -2.82 13.32 7.95
C CYS A 26 -3.25 12.31 9.01
N LEU A 27 -2.78 11.07 8.90
CA LEU A 27 -2.97 10.10 9.97
C LEU A 27 -2.13 10.45 11.19
N THR A 28 -2.47 9.84 12.34
CA THR A 28 -1.61 9.83 13.52
C THR A 28 -0.19 9.41 13.15
N GLY A 29 0.80 10.15 13.65
CA GLY A 29 2.21 9.97 13.31
C GLY A 29 2.59 10.49 11.93
N TYR A 30 1.69 11.19 11.22
CA TYR A 30 1.93 11.84 9.94
C TYR A 30 2.52 10.92 8.87
N SER A 31 2.29 9.61 8.91
CA SER A 31 2.85 8.67 7.94
C SER A 31 2.26 8.82 6.53
N TRP A 32 0.96 9.12 6.47
CA TRP A 32 0.17 9.31 5.27
C TRP A 32 -0.76 10.50 5.41
N CYS A 33 -0.95 11.24 4.32
CA CYS A 33 -1.87 12.36 4.25
C CYS A 33 -2.92 12.18 3.14
N ASP A 34 -4.14 12.63 3.42
CA ASP A 34 -5.18 12.84 2.43
C ASP A 34 -4.81 14.08 1.61
N VAL A 35 -4.69 13.88 0.30
CA VAL A 35 -4.28 14.91 -0.64
C VAL A 35 -5.26 15.04 -1.80
N SER A 36 -5.29 16.23 -2.38
CA SER A 36 -5.87 16.48 -3.70
C SER A 36 -4.80 16.84 -4.70
N PHE A 37 -4.89 16.25 -5.88
CA PHE A 37 -4.05 16.58 -7.01
C PHE A 37 -4.82 16.39 -8.31
N ALA A 38 -4.73 17.37 -9.22
CA ALA A 38 -5.38 17.31 -10.54
C ALA A 38 -6.85 16.86 -10.51
N GLY A 39 -7.64 17.43 -9.58
CA GLY A 39 -9.06 17.09 -9.41
C GLY A 39 -9.35 15.71 -8.80
N ARG A 40 -8.32 14.93 -8.43
CA ARG A 40 -8.47 13.62 -7.78
C ARG A 40 -8.05 13.68 -6.31
N ARG A 41 -8.77 12.93 -5.47
CA ARG A 41 -8.50 12.77 -4.04
C ARG A 41 -7.88 11.41 -3.78
N GLY A 42 -6.91 11.34 -2.87
CA GLY A 42 -6.31 10.09 -2.45
C GLY A 42 -5.29 10.27 -1.35
N TRP A 43 -4.49 9.22 -1.12
CA TRP A 43 -3.48 9.18 -0.07
C TRP A 43 -2.08 9.27 -0.65
N ALA A 44 -1.20 10.02 0.01
CA ALA A 44 0.22 10.08 -0.29
C ALA A 44 1.05 9.99 0.99
N SER A 45 2.22 9.36 0.93
CA SER A 45 3.12 9.30 2.08
C SER A 45 3.75 10.66 2.31
N SER A 46 3.75 11.09 3.57
CA SER A 46 4.28 12.41 3.98
C SER A 46 5.78 12.55 3.82
N ASN A 47 6.49 11.44 3.58
CA ASN A 47 7.91 11.46 3.21
C ASN A 47 8.15 12.12 1.86
N TYR A 48 7.17 12.04 0.95
CA TYR A 48 7.24 12.62 -0.40
C TYR A 48 6.55 13.98 -0.51
N LEU A 49 5.85 14.41 0.54
CA LEU A 49 5.17 15.69 0.60
C LEU A 49 6.07 16.69 1.33
N GLN A 50 6.11 17.94 0.86
CA GLN A 50 6.93 18.98 1.47
C GLN A 50 6.13 20.27 1.67
N ALA A 51 6.36 20.93 2.80
CA ALA A 51 5.91 22.30 3.04
C ALA A 51 7.11 23.25 3.07
N LEU A 52 6.85 24.52 2.79
CA LEU A 52 7.82 25.58 3.07
C LEU A 52 7.76 25.88 4.57
N TYR A 53 8.85 25.63 5.28
CA TYR A 53 8.98 25.89 6.71
C TYR A 53 10.37 26.45 6.98
N GLN A 54 10.45 27.60 7.67
CA GLN A 54 11.72 28.31 7.92
C GLN A 54 12.55 28.54 6.63
N ASN A 55 11.89 29.00 5.57
CA ASN A 55 12.49 29.26 4.26
C ASN A 55 13.15 28.03 3.58
N ARG A 56 12.83 26.81 4.02
CA ARG A 56 13.32 25.55 3.42
C ARG A 56 12.16 24.61 3.13
N ARG A 57 12.27 23.82 2.06
CA ARG A 57 11.33 22.72 1.78
C ARG A 57 11.64 21.57 2.75
N ARG A 58 10.69 21.25 3.62
CA ARG A 58 10.83 20.20 4.63
C ARG A 58 9.74 19.15 4.45
N PRO A 59 10.06 17.85 4.59
CA PRO A 59 9.07 16.80 4.51
C PRO A 59 7.97 16.94 5.57
N ILE A 60 6.72 16.71 5.17
CA ILE A 60 5.54 16.83 6.05
C ILE A 60 5.63 15.89 7.26
N ILE A 61 6.29 14.75 7.14
CA ILE A 61 6.52 13.83 8.27
C ILE A 61 7.20 14.52 9.48
N HIS A 62 8.02 15.54 9.24
CA HIS A 62 8.71 16.28 10.30
C HIS A 62 7.97 17.54 10.75
N VAL A 63 7.38 18.26 9.80
CA VAL A 63 6.81 19.60 10.06
C VAL A 63 5.30 19.61 10.21
N GLY A 64 4.61 18.53 9.84
CA GLY A 64 3.16 18.39 9.94
C GLY A 64 2.58 18.73 11.31
N PRO A 65 3.13 18.19 12.43
CA PRO A 65 2.71 18.58 13.78
C PRO A 65 2.94 20.06 14.09
N ILE A 66 4.04 20.62 13.58
CA ILE A 66 4.48 21.99 13.89
C ILE A 66 3.60 23.01 13.19
N ILE A 67 3.20 22.74 11.94
CA ILE A 67 2.37 23.64 11.13
C ILE A 67 0.87 23.40 11.34
N GLY A 68 0.48 22.56 12.31
CA GLY A 68 -0.91 22.34 12.70
C GLY A 68 -1.76 21.59 11.67
N LEU A 69 -1.16 20.69 10.88
CA LEU A 69 -1.96 19.86 9.96
C LEU A 69 -2.89 18.95 10.78
N PRO A 70 -4.20 18.90 10.47
CA PRO A 70 -5.15 18.17 11.28
C PRO A 70 -4.90 16.67 11.18
N ILE A 71 -5.01 15.98 12.31
CA ILE A 71 -5.05 14.52 12.33
C ILE A 71 -6.47 14.07 11.97
N ILE A 72 -6.57 13.28 10.90
CA ILE A 72 -7.82 12.68 10.45
C ILE A 72 -7.84 11.19 10.78
N SER A 73 -9.04 10.66 11.02
CA SER A 73 -9.23 9.24 11.21
C SER A 73 -8.86 8.46 9.95
N ARG A 74 -8.31 7.25 10.13
CA ARG A 74 -8.14 6.32 9.03
C ARG A 74 -9.50 6.07 8.38
N PRO A 75 -9.63 6.19 7.05
CA PRO A 75 -10.83 5.74 6.38
C PRO A 75 -10.99 4.26 6.73
N ARG A 76 -12.21 3.87 7.12
CA ARG A 76 -12.55 2.47 7.32
C ARG A 76 -12.07 1.72 6.07
N PRO A 77 -11.25 0.67 6.21
CA PRO A 77 -10.82 -0.08 5.04
C PRO A 77 -12.06 -0.41 4.22
N PRO A 78 -12.01 -0.33 2.87
CA PRO A 78 -12.92 -1.15 2.09
C PRO A 78 -12.76 -2.53 2.69
N HIS A 79 -13.85 -3.10 3.22
CA HIS A 79 -13.83 -4.48 3.64
C HIS A 79 -13.41 -5.23 2.37
N TRP A 80 -12.16 -5.67 2.31
CA TRP A 80 -11.70 -6.60 1.29
C TRP A 80 -12.32 -7.95 1.66
N GLY A 81 -13.66 -7.98 1.69
CA GLY A 81 -14.44 -9.20 1.66
C GLY A 81 -14.07 -9.85 0.35
N HIS A 82 -13.39 -10.99 0.48
CA HIS A 82 -13.05 -11.87 -0.62
C HIS A 82 -11.91 -11.32 -1.49
N ARG A 83 -10.67 -11.56 -1.04
CA ARG A 83 -9.71 -12.11 -2.01
C ARG A 83 -10.44 -13.30 -2.65
N PRO A 84 -10.63 -13.37 -3.99
CA PRO A 84 -11.04 -14.62 -4.59
C PRO A 84 -10.11 -15.69 -4.06
N ARG A 85 -10.68 -16.78 -3.51
CA ARG A 85 -9.87 -17.95 -3.23
C ARG A 85 -9.07 -18.22 -4.51
N PRO A 86 -7.73 -18.40 -4.43
CA PRO A 86 -6.98 -18.82 -5.60
C PRO A 86 -7.72 -20.01 -6.22
N PRO A 87 -7.81 -20.13 -7.56
CA PRO A 87 -8.40 -21.31 -8.18
C PRO A 87 -7.80 -22.52 -7.50
N HIS A 88 -8.65 -23.41 -7.00
CA HIS A 88 -8.20 -24.68 -6.49
C HIS A 88 -7.43 -25.33 -7.65
N TRP A 89 -6.10 -25.41 -7.55
CA TRP A 89 -5.36 -26.30 -8.43
C TRP A 89 -5.91 -27.67 -8.11
N GLY A 90 -6.72 -28.18 -9.04
CA GLY A 90 -7.49 -29.38 -8.89
C GLY A 90 -6.63 -30.51 -8.35
N HIS A 91 -7.29 -31.34 -7.54
CA HIS A 91 -6.93 -32.72 -7.26
C HIS A 91 -5.75 -33.21 -8.11
N ARG A 92 -4.54 -33.19 -7.55
CA ARG A 92 -3.49 -34.05 -8.11
C ARG A 92 -4.01 -35.47 -7.92
N PRO A 93 -4.22 -36.26 -8.99
CA PRO A 93 -4.52 -37.66 -8.83
C PRO A 93 -3.39 -38.28 -8.01
N ARG A 94 -3.73 -39.14 -7.06
CA ARG A 94 -2.72 -40.00 -6.40
C ARG A 94 -1.98 -40.76 -7.50
N PRO A 95 -0.64 -40.82 -7.48
CA PRO A 95 0.09 -41.65 -8.43
C PRO A 95 -0.41 -43.10 -8.34
N PRO A 96 -0.54 -43.83 -9.46
CA PRO A 96 -0.81 -45.26 -9.42
C PRO A 96 0.29 -45.97 -8.62
N HIS A 97 -0.11 -46.92 -7.78
CA HIS A 97 0.84 -47.80 -7.10
C HIS A 97 1.53 -48.69 -8.15
N HIS A 98 2.68 -48.25 -8.67
CA HIS A 98 3.57 -49.14 -9.39
C HIS A 98 4.32 -50.00 -8.37
N GLY A 99 4.03 -51.30 -8.38
CA GLY A 99 4.72 -52.30 -7.55
C GLY A 99 6.24 -52.19 -7.72
N ARG A 100 6.97 -52.37 -6.62
CA ARG A 100 8.43 -52.40 -6.62
C ARG A 100 8.93 -53.48 -7.60
N PRO A 101 9.92 -53.21 -8.46
CA PRO A 101 10.59 -54.27 -9.21
C PRO A 101 11.39 -55.17 -8.26
N PRO A 102 11.53 -56.47 -8.56
CA PRO A 102 12.29 -57.39 -7.73
C PRO A 102 13.79 -57.05 -7.75
N ARG A 103 14.43 -57.21 -6.59
CA ARG A 103 15.87 -56.95 -6.39
C ARG A 103 16.69 -58.10 -7.00
N PRO A 104 17.79 -57.84 -7.74
CA PRO A 104 18.70 -58.89 -8.19
C PRO A 104 19.46 -59.49 -6.99
N GLN A 105 19.59 -60.82 -6.95
CA GLN A 105 20.46 -61.52 -6.00
C GLN A 105 21.90 -61.58 -6.56
N PRO A 106 22.94 -61.39 -5.73
CA PRO A 106 24.33 -61.59 -6.15
C PRO A 106 24.66 -63.08 -6.30
N ARG A 107 25.54 -63.40 -7.26
CA ARG A 107 26.09 -64.74 -7.50
C ARG A 107 27.05 -65.18 -6.42
#